data_AF-A0A428T4E6-F1
#
_entry.id   AF-A0A428T4E6-F1
#
_cell.length_a   1.000
_cell.length_b   1.000
_cell.length_c   1.000
_cell.angle_alpha   90.00
_cell.angle_beta   90.00
_cell.angle_gamma   90.00
#
_symmetry.space_group_name_H-M   'P 1'
#
loop_
_entity.id
_entity.type
_entity.pdbx_description
1 polymer ?
#
loop_
_entity_poly.entity_id
_entity_poly.type
_entity_poly.pdbx_seq_one_letter_code
_entity_poly.pdbx_strand_id
1 'polypeptide(L)'
;MQRTDRVSRVTAYCTAQAYKIKPTAEFLRKKHEAKTKLYDDCLYVIYALPLLNGTDGYRVRSRPILKTPGTGKTVLDLEIERSEQRDHHEGYFEDDAYTGASPDRGHSMPSHFSDRPVTPEEHNNPFRHDDDDSAMNRLAPDAKNFAEMFVYSYGVVVFWNFTEHQEKDILADLTFADADAIENGTSGLLTRPLDEDDFETEEFHFEYSADIKRPRVFNDMITLLPRSDHMIKLTISHAIAQSTRLCFFEERMSETMLDAQHVPKTLALTGELNMTRAEIIRMVGRLFKSRVDINLCECSLSDKSKQQS
;
A
#
# COMPACT_ATOMS: atom_id res chain seq x y z
N MET A 1 10.43 -29.52 7.92
CA MET A 1 10.02 -28.24 8.53
C MET A 1 10.71 -27.14 7.74
N GLN A 2 9.98 -26.52 6.82
CA GLN A 2 10.49 -25.56 5.84
C GLN A 2 10.79 -24.21 6.52
N ARG A 3 11.77 -23.49 5.99
CA ARG A 3 12.28 -22.20 6.52
C ARG A 3 11.27 -21.04 6.44
N THR A 4 10.07 -21.27 5.92
CA THR A 4 8.99 -20.29 5.72
C THR A 4 8.31 -19.83 7.02
N ASP A 5 8.44 -20.57 8.13
CA ASP A 5 7.82 -20.21 9.42
C ASP A 5 8.53 -19.10 10.23
N ARG A 6 9.63 -18.51 9.70
CA ARG A 6 10.47 -17.59 10.50
C ARG A 6 10.34 -16.11 10.16
N VAL A 7 9.75 -15.74 9.04
CA VAL A 7 9.75 -14.36 8.55
C VAL A 7 8.31 -13.85 8.48
N SER A 8 8.10 -12.61 8.91
CA SER A 8 6.77 -12.01 8.89
C SER A 8 6.34 -11.71 7.45
N ARG A 9 5.04 -11.83 7.17
CA ARG A 9 4.46 -11.71 5.82
C ARG A 9 3.96 -10.30 5.53
N VAL A 10 4.05 -9.89 4.27
CA VAL A 10 3.30 -8.77 3.71
C VAL A 10 2.60 -9.27 2.45
N THR A 11 1.27 -9.23 2.41
CA THR A 11 0.51 -9.80 1.31
C THR A 11 -0.49 -8.78 0.79
N ALA A 12 -0.55 -8.57 -0.51
CA ALA A 12 -1.53 -7.70 -1.15
C ALA A 12 -2.54 -8.53 -1.95
N TYR A 13 -3.82 -8.16 -1.86
CA TYR A 13 -4.92 -8.80 -2.57
C TYR A 13 -5.75 -7.77 -3.32
N CYS A 14 -5.95 -7.98 -4.62
CA CYS A 14 -6.93 -7.26 -5.42
C CYS A 14 -8.20 -8.09 -5.54
N THR A 15 -9.25 -7.74 -4.79
CA THR A 15 -10.46 -8.58 -4.63
C THR A 15 -11.72 -7.93 -5.17
N ALA A 16 -11.67 -6.64 -5.54
CA ALA A 16 -12.81 -5.89 -6.03
C ALA A 16 -12.39 -4.75 -6.96
N GLN A 17 -13.35 -4.13 -7.64
CA GLN A 17 -13.06 -2.88 -8.35
C GLN A 17 -12.84 -1.70 -7.41
N ALA A 18 -13.57 -1.66 -6.28
CA ALA A 18 -13.41 -0.64 -5.26
C ALA A 18 -13.95 -1.06 -3.88
N TYR A 19 -13.35 -0.51 -2.82
CA TYR A 19 -13.84 -0.60 -1.44
C TYR A 19 -14.49 0.72 -1.02
N LYS A 20 -15.67 0.64 -0.40
CA LYS A 20 -16.28 1.78 0.27
C LYS A 20 -15.63 1.97 1.64
N ILE A 21 -14.66 2.87 1.69
CA ILE A 21 -13.78 3.08 2.84
C ILE A 21 -14.52 3.35 4.16
N LYS A 22 -15.50 4.27 4.17
CA LYS A 22 -16.23 4.63 5.40
C LYS A 22 -17.07 3.47 5.97
N PRO A 23 -17.94 2.79 5.16
CA PRO A 23 -18.61 1.57 5.61
C PRO A 23 -17.64 0.50 6.11
N THR A 24 -16.53 0.30 5.41
CA THR A 24 -15.51 -0.69 5.77
C THR A 24 -14.88 -0.37 7.13
N ALA A 25 -14.55 0.89 7.37
CA ALA A 25 -14.01 1.34 8.65
C ALA A 25 -14.99 1.14 9.81
N GLU A 26 -16.30 1.36 9.57
CA GLU A 26 -17.33 1.12 10.57
C GLU A 26 -17.51 -0.36 10.87
N PHE A 27 -17.54 -1.20 9.84
CA PHE A 27 -17.65 -2.65 9.96
C PHE A 27 -16.50 -3.21 10.80
N LEU A 28 -15.25 -2.91 10.44
CA LEU A 28 -14.07 -3.44 11.12
C LEU A 28 -13.98 -2.95 12.58
N ARG A 29 -14.42 -1.73 12.86
CA ARG A 29 -14.47 -1.21 14.24
C ARG A 29 -15.56 -1.87 15.08
N LYS A 30 -16.74 -2.14 14.51
CA LYS A 30 -17.90 -2.69 15.23
C LYS A 30 -17.82 -4.21 15.39
N LYS A 31 -17.43 -4.93 14.34
CA LYS A 31 -17.46 -6.40 14.28
C LYS A 31 -16.12 -7.03 14.62
N HIS A 32 -15.02 -6.49 14.09
CA HIS A 32 -13.69 -7.03 14.35
C HIS A 32 -13.03 -6.38 15.59
N GLU A 33 -13.69 -5.42 16.25
CA GLU A 33 -13.13 -4.65 17.38
C GLU A 33 -11.74 -4.04 17.07
N ALA A 34 -11.45 -3.83 15.78
CA ALA A 34 -10.15 -3.38 15.30
C ALA A 34 -10.06 -1.86 15.36
N LYS A 35 -8.84 -1.36 15.55
CA LYS A 35 -8.59 0.08 15.54
C LYS A 35 -8.47 0.55 14.10
N THR A 36 -9.18 1.61 13.73
CA THR A 36 -9.20 2.15 12.37
C THR A 36 -8.77 3.62 12.33
N LYS A 37 -8.04 3.99 11.28
CA LYS A 37 -7.67 5.36 10.96
C LYS A 37 -7.79 5.62 9.46
N LEU A 38 -8.32 6.78 9.10
CA LEU A 38 -8.51 7.19 7.73
C LEU A 38 -7.38 8.12 7.30
N TYR A 39 -6.77 7.81 6.17
CA TYR A 39 -5.92 8.70 5.38
C TYR A 39 -6.64 9.04 4.06
N ASP A 40 -6.10 9.95 3.27
CA ASP A 40 -6.78 10.47 2.07
C ASP A 40 -7.17 9.38 1.07
N ASP A 41 -6.27 8.43 0.80
CA ASP A 41 -6.46 7.37 -0.20
C ASP A 41 -6.67 5.97 0.39
N CYS A 42 -6.58 5.81 1.72
CA CYS A 42 -6.62 4.48 2.34
C CYS A 42 -7.19 4.47 3.76
N LEU A 43 -7.66 3.31 4.17
CA LEU A 43 -8.02 2.97 5.54
C LEU A 43 -6.90 2.12 6.16
N TYR A 44 -6.29 2.64 7.21
CA TYR A 44 -5.34 1.93 8.05
C TYR A 44 -6.05 1.26 9.22
N VAL A 45 -5.75 -0.01 9.45
CA VAL A 45 -6.40 -0.85 10.45
C VAL A 45 -5.35 -1.61 11.24
N ILE A 46 -5.49 -1.62 12.56
CA ILE A 46 -4.58 -2.33 13.46
C ILE A 46 -5.35 -3.38 14.24
N TYR A 47 -4.81 -4.60 14.20
CA TYR A 47 -5.22 -5.74 14.98
C TYR A 47 -4.16 -6.05 16.02
N ALA A 48 -4.58 -6.18 17.27
CA ALA A 48 -3.72 -6.72 18.31
C ALA A 48 -3.80 -8.25 18.29
N LEU A 49 -2.64 -8.91 18.35
CA LEU A 49 -2.49 -10.36 18.29
C LEU A 49 -2.41 -10.98 19.71
N PRO A 50 -2.90 -12.22 19.92
CA PRO A 50 -3.51 -13.09 18.91
C PRO A 50 -4.91 -12.63 18.50
N LEU A 51 -5.29 -12.89 17.25
CA LEU A 51 -6.68 -12.75 16.82
C LEU A 51 -7.56 -13.73 17.58
N LEU A 52 -8.75 -13.28 17.93
CA LEU A 52 -9.77 -14.07 18.62
C LEU A 52 -10.87 -14.43 17.63
N ASN A 53 -11.65 -15.46 17.96
CA ASN A 53 -12.82 -15.80 17.15
C ASN A 53 -13.85 -14.65 17.20
N GLY A 54 -14.42 -14.35 16.05
CA GLY A 54 -15.46 -13.36 15.87
C GLY A 54 -16.79 -13.77 16.50
N THR A 55 -17.74 -12.83 16.49
CA THR A 55 -19.12 -13.02 16.95
C THR A 55 -20.08 -12.76 15.81
N ASP A 56 -21.36 -13.13 15.95
CA ASP A 56 -22.40 -12.88 14.94
C ASP A 56 -22.11 -13.46 13.54
N GLY A 57 -21.43 -14.62 13.47
CA GLY A 57 -21.12 -15.29 12.20
C GLY A 57 -19.83 -14.83 11.52
N TYR A 58 -19.13 -13.82 12.06
CA TYR A 58 -17.80 -13.41 11.61
C TYR A 58 -16.70 -14.28 12.23
N ARG A 59 -15.59 -14.44 11.51
CA ARG A 59 -14.52 -15.38 11.85
C ARG A 59 -13.52 -14.80 12.84
N VAL A 60 -13.19 -13.50 12.71
CA VAL A 60 -12.10 -12.91 13.49
C VAL A 60 -12.46 -11.61 14.21
N ARG A 61 -11.74 -11.35 15.31
CA ARG A 61 -11.70 -10.06 16.00
C ARG A 61 -10.34 -9.80 16.64
N SER A 62 -9.98 -8.54 16.77
CA SER A 62 -8.80 -8.07 17.50
C SER A 62 -8.98 -8.30 19.00
N ARG A 63 -7.90 -8.59 19.71
CA ARG A 63 -7.93 -8.50 21.18
C ARG A 63 -8.11 -7.02 21.61
N PRO A 64 -8.68 -6.76 22.80
CA PRO A 64 -8.72 -5.42 23.37
C PRO A 64 -7.32 -4.84 23.62
N ILE A 65 -7.10 -3.59 23.23
CA ILE A 65 -5.86 -2.84 23.47
C ILE A 65 -6.00 -2.06 24.78
N LEU A 66 -5.04 -2.25 25.70
CA LEU A 66 -5.05 -1.57 27.00
C LEU A 66 -4.84 -0.07 26.85
N LYS A 67 -5.65 0.71 27.57
CA LYS A 67 -5.53 2.17 27.65
C LYS A 67 -4.57 2.56 28.76
N THR A 68 -3.75 3.58 28.52
CA THR A 68 -2.79 4.08 29.51
C THR A 68 -3.55 4.81 30.63
N PRO A 69 -3.23 4.53 31.91
CA PRO A 69 -3.81 5.28 33.03
C PRO A 69 -3.54 6.79 32.90
N GLY A 70 -4.57 7.62 33.08
CA GLY A 70 -4.47 9.08 33.08
C GLY A 70 -4.88 9.76 31.77
N THR A 71 -4.46 9.27 30.60
CA THR A 71 -4.79 9.89 29.31
C THR A 71 -6.01 9.27 28.63
N GLY A 72 -6.38 8.04 28.99
CA GLY A 72 -7.49 7.31 28.35
C GLY A 72 -7.22 6.89 26.90
N LYS A 73 -6.04 7.23 26.36
CA LYS A 73 -5.54 6.83 25.04
C LYS A 73 -4.72 5.55 25.14
N THR A 74 -4.68 4.76 24.08
CA THR A 74 -3.79 3.60 23.96
C THR A 74 -2.37 4.06 23.65
N VAL A 75 -1.35 3.27 23.99
CA VAL A 75 0.05 3.55 23.58
C VAL A 75 0.15 3.69 22.06
N LEU A 76 -0.61 2.88 21.32
CA LEU A 76 -0.74 2.99 19.87
C LEU A 76 -1.33 4.32 19.39
N ASP A 77 -2.27 4.94 20.13
CA ASP A 77 -2.81 6.26 19.74
C ASP A 77 -1.72 7.32 19.83
N LEU A 78 -0.94 7.28 20.90
CA LEU A 78 0.15 8.22 21.12
C LEU A 78 1.24 8.05 20.07
N GLU A 79 1.53 6.82 19.65
CA GLU A 79 2.54 6.55 18.62
C GLU A 79 2.12 7.03 17.23
N ILE A 80 0.85 6.80 16.86
CA ILE A 80 0.28 7.30 15.61
C ILE A 80 0.31 8.83 15.59
N GLU A 81 -0.14 9.48 16.66
CA GLU A 81 -0.12 10.94 16.76
C GLU A 81 1.31 11.50 16.69
N ARG A 82 2.27 10.83 17.33
CA ARG A 82 3.68 11.25 17.28
C ARG A 82 4.26 11.12 15.88
N SER A 83 4.01 10.01 15.19
CA SER A 83 4.57 9.78 13.84
C SER A 83 3.95 10.73 12.81
N GLU A 84 2.68 11.12 12.96
CA GLU A 84 2.05 12.12 12.10
C GLU A 84 2.53 13.55 12.33
N GLN A 85 3.01 13.86 13.54
CA GLN A 85 3.59 15.17 13.86
C GLN A 85 5.05 15.29 13.42
N ARG A 86 5.70 14.18 13.06
CA ARG A 86 7.00 14.24 12.41
C ARG A 86 6.75 14.74 10.99
N ASP A 87 7.06 16.01 10.73
CA ASP A 87 7.26 16.49 9.36
C ASP A 87 8.33 15.58 8.74
N HIS A 88 7.92 14.64 7.90
CA HIS A 88 8.80 13.74 7.16
C HIS A 88 9.53 14.50 6.05
N HIS A 89 10.20 15.59 6.41
CA HIS A 89 11.00 16.46 5.54
C HIS A 89 12.50 16.14 5.63
N GLU A 90 12.85 14.93 6.09
CA GLU A 90 14.15 14.30 5.82
C GLU A 90 13.91 13.15 4.85
N GLY A 91 14.20 13.39 3.56
CA GLY A 91 14.13 12.35 2.54
C GLY A 91 15.05 11.20 2.90
N TYR A 92 14.50 10.02 3.20
CA TYR A 92 15.26 8.76 3.30
C TYR A 92 16.05 8.45 2.02
N PHE A 93 15.68 9.08 0.89
CA PHE A 93 16.21 8.88 -0.45
C PHE A 93 17.07 10.05 -0.96
N GLU A 94 17.26 11.12 -0.18
CA GLU A 94 18.00 12.31 -0.62
C GLU A 94 19.48 12.16 -0.25
N ASP A 95 20.16 11.33 -1.03
CA ASP A 95 21.54 11.53 -1.50
C ASP A 95 22.08 10.19 -2.01
N ASP A 96 22.67 10.25 -3.21
CA ASP A 96 23.60 9.28 -3.84
C ASP A 96 23.09 8.15 -4.74
N ALA A 97 21.88 8.21 -5.33
CA ALA A 97 21.48 7.19 -6.33
C ALA A 97 21.88 7.48 -7.79
N TYR A 98 22.31 8.71 -8.14
CA TYR A 98 22.63 9.07 -9.55
C TYR A 98 23.89 9.92 -9.75
N THR A 99 24.68 10.22 -8.73
CA THR A 99 25.98 10.93 -8.87
C THR A 99 27.12 9.98 -9.23
N GLY A 100 26.86 9.09 -10.21
CA GLY A 100 27.88 8.29 -10.88
C GLY A 100 28.51 9.07 -12.04
N ALA A 101 29.69 9.63 -11.77
CA ALA A 101 30.66 10.25 -12.68
C ALA A 101 30.38 10.22 -14.21
N SER A 102 30.35 11.41 -14.82
CA SER A 102 30.80 11.63 -16.20
C SER A 102 31.54 12.97 -16.29
N PRO A 103 32.78 13.02 -16.80
CA PRO A 103 33.53 14.26 -16.92
C PRO A 103 33.21 14.96 -18.26
N ASP A 104 33.20 16.30 -18.18
CA ASP A 104 33.43 17.24 -19.28
C ASP A 104 32.26 17.64 -20.20
N ARG A 105 31.76 18.87 -20.00
CA ARG A 105 31.82 19.98 -20.99
C ARG A 105 31.20 21.25 -20.41
N GLY A 106 32.00 22.30 -20.33
CA GLY A 106 31.59 23.61 -19.81
C GLY A 106 30.73 24.43 -20.77
N HIS A 107 30.05 25.43 -20.20
CA HIS A 107 29.93 26.80 -20.72
C HIS A 107 29.28 27.72 -19.66
N SER A 108 29.57 29.01 -19.79
CA SER A 108 29.78 29.98 -18.71
C SER A 108 28.64 31.00 -18.53
N MET A 109 28.32 31.32 -17.26
CA MET A 109 28.05 32.67 -16.66
C MET A 109 26.77 33.46 -17.07
N PRO A 110 26.34 34.54 -16.35
CA PRO A 110 26.85 35.14 -15.10
C PRO A 110 25.80 35.54 -14.02
N SER A 111 26.37 35.81 -12.84
CA SER A 111 25.95 36.59 -11.66
C SER A 111 24.83 37.64 -11.78
N HIS A 112 23.97 37.66 -10.76
CA HIS A 112 23.50 38.91 -10.16
C HIS A 112 23.60 38.85 -8.62
N PHE A 113 24.37 39.79 -8.09
CA PHE A 113 24.63 40.05 -6.68
C PHE A 113 23.36 40.41 -5.90
N SER A 114 23.19 39.82 -4.72
CA SER A 114 22.68 40.52 -3.54
C SER A 114 23.56 40.18 -2.35
N ASP A 115 24.18 41.24 -1.85
CA ASP A 115 25.22 41.31 -0.84
C ASP A 115 24.57 41.27 0.56
N ARG A 116 24.98 40.34 1.43
CA ARG A 116 24.78 40.43 2.89
C ARG A 116 25.84 39.60 3.64
N PRO A 117 26.33 40.09 4.80
CA PRO A 117 27.71 39.87 5.24
C PRO A 117 27.93 38.56 5.98
N VAL A 118 29.15 38.03 5.85
CA VAL A 118 29.69 36.89 6.57
C VAL A 118 30.06 37.31 8.00
N THR A 119 29.43 36.72 9.01
CA THR A 119 29.92 36.68 10.39
C THR A 119 30.60 35.32 10.64
N PRO A 120 31.84 35.28 11.19
CA PRO A 120 32.53 34.03 11.50
C PRO A 120 32.31 33.65 12.96
N GLU A 121 31.27 32.85 13.26
CA GLU A 121 31.07 32.28 14.60
C GLU A 121 30.68 30.80 14.52
N GLU A 122 31.66 29.98 14.90
CA GLU A 122 31.57 28.73 15.67
C GLU A 122 30.52 27.66 15.28
N HIS A 123 31.07 26.51 14.88
CA HIS A 123 30.37 25.24 14.75
C HIS A 123 29.70 24.86 16.07
N ASN A 124 28.38 25.01 16.15
CA ASN A 124 27.59 24.41 17.20
C ASN A 124 26.35 23.77 16.58
N ASN A 125 26.49 22.50 16.17
CA ASN A 125 25.37 21.65 15.79
C ASN A 125 24.48 21.43 17.03
N PRO A 126 23.24 21.97 17.10
CA PRO A 126 22.41 21.83 18.30
C PRO A 126 21.67 20.49 18.39
N PHE A 127 21.84 19.58 17.43
CA PHE A 127 21.06 18.35 17.35
C PHE A 127 21.93 17.09 17.43
N ARG A 128 22.51 16.88 18.61
CA ARG A 128 22.78 15.52 19.10
C ARG A 128 21.80 15.25 20.24
N HIS A 129 20.63 14.73 19.91
CA HIS A 129 19.77 14.04 20.89
C HIS A 129 20.26 12.59 21.01
N ASP A 130 21.35 12.42 21.75
CA ASP A 130 21.90 11.10 22.13
C ASP A 130 21.17 10.46 23.34
N ASP A 131 20.07 11.05 23.83
CA ASP A 131 19.37 10.56 25.03
C ASP A 131 18.04 9.81 24.79
N ASP A 132 17.50 9.75 23.57
CA ASP A 132 16.23 9.05 23.27
C ASP A 132 16.42 7.63 22.68
N ASP A 133 17.66 7.13 22.68
CA ASP A 133 17.99 5.83 22.06
C ASP A 133 17.57 4.62 22.91
N SER A 134 17.33 4.83 24.22
CA SER A 134 17.12 3.74 25.17
C SER A 134 15.66 3.27 25.30
N ALA A 135 14.68 4.11 24.97
CA ALA A 135 13.25 3.77 25.04
C ALA A 135 12.74 3.12 23.74
N MET A 136 13.20 3.61 22.57
CA MET A 136 12.76 3.13 21.26
C MET A 136 13.35 1.78 20.84
N ASN A 137 14.53 1.40 21.33
CA ASN A 137 15.12 0.08 21.05
C ASN A 137 14.41 -1.09 21.77
N ARG A 138 13.53 -0.81 22.75
CA ARG A 138 12.78 -1.84 23.48
C ARG A 138 11.48 -2.29 22.80
N LEU A 139 11.09 -1.67 21.68
CA LEU A 139 9.77 -1.86 21.03
C LEU A 139 9.80 -2.74 19.77
N ALA A 140 10.98 -3.06 19.24
CA ALA A 140 11.12 -4.06 18.17
C ALA A 140 10.49 -5.44 18.50
N PRO A 141 10.45 -5.93 19.76
CA PRO A 141 9.70 -7.13 20.13
C PRO A 141 8.18 -6.98 20.07
N ASP A 142 7.66 -5.75 20.19
CA ASP A 142 6.22 -5.46 20.28
C ASP A 142 5.56 -5.30 18.90
N ALA A 143 6.35 -5.04 17.85
CA ALA A 143 5.88 -4.99 16.47
C ALA A 143 5.26 -6.33 15.99
N LYS A 144 5.65 -7.46 16.59
CA LYS A 144 5.04 -8.78 16.33
C LYS A 144 3.71 -8.99 17.04
N ASN A 145 3.36 -8.16 18.02
CA ASN A 145 2.09 -8.25 18.74
C ASN A 145 0.95 -7.55 18.03
N PHE A 146 1.22 -6.88 16.91
CA PHE A 146 0.22 -6.23 16.09
C PHE A 146 0.32 -6.72 14.66
N ALA A 147 -0.83 -6.80 14.01
CA ALA A 147 -0.96 -7.00 12.58
C ALA A 147 -1.68 -5.78 12.00
N GLU A 148 -1.24 -5.34 10.83
CA GLU A 148 -1.67 -4.07 10.23
C GLU A 148 -2.24 -4.32 8.85
N MET A 149 -3.35 -3.66 8.54
CA MET A 149 -4.04 -3.81 7.26
C MET A 149 -4.28 -2.44 6.65
N PHE A 150 -4.00 -2.30 5.36
CA PHE A 150 -4.26 -1.10 4.58
C PHE A 150 -5.27 -1.43 3.49
N VAL A 151 -6.45 -0.81 3.55
CA VAL A 151 -7.52 -0.99 2.56
C VAL A 151 -7.56 0.23 1.65
N TYR A 152 -7.40 0.02 0.35
CA TYR A 152 -7.41 1.08 -0.64
C TYR A 152 -8.76 1.17 -1.34
N SER A 153 -9.14 2.41 -1.67
CA SER A 153 -10.43 2.70 -2.33
C SER A 153 -10.56 2.00 -3.68
N TYR A 154 -9.46 1.72 -4.36
CA TYR A 154 -9.40 1.05 -5.67
C TYR A 154 -9.39 -0.48 -5.62
N GLY A 155 -9.80 -1.09 -4.49
CA GLY A 155 -10.11 -2.52 -4.43
C GLY A 155 -8.97 -3.43 -3.98
N VAL A 156 -7.87 -2.85 -3.47
CA VAL A 156 -6.69 -3.60 -3.00
C VAL A 156 -6.59 -3.52 -1.48
N VAL A 157 -6.25 -4.63 -0.84
CA VAL A 157 -5.97 -4.73 0.59
C VAL A 157 -4.56 -5.27 0.80
N VAL A 158 -3.77 -4.61 1.65
CA VAL A 158 -2.41 -5.04 2.02
C VAL A 158 -2.38 -5.43 3.49
N PHE A 159 -1.96 -6.64 3.78
CA PHE A 159 -1.83 -7.22 5.11
C PHE A 159 -0.37 -7.27 5.52
N TRP A 160 -0.09 -6.88 6.76
CA TRP A 160 1.22 -6.97 7.39
C TRP A 160 1.11 -7.83 8.66
N ASN A 161 1.99 -8.82 8.77
CA ASN A 161 2.12 -9.68 9.94
C ASN A 161 0.85 -10.49 10.28
N PHE A 162 0.06 -10.83 9.26
CA PHE A 162 -1.00 -11.82 9.35
C PHE A 162 -0.49 -13.18 8.85
N THR A 163 -1.15 -14.25 9.30
CA THR A 163 -1.00 -15.55 8.64
C THR A 163 -1.97 -15.65 7.46
N GLU A 164 -1.65 -16.47 6.47
CA GLU A 164 -2.51 -16.67 5.28
C GLU A 164 -3.96 -17.03 5.64
N HIS A 165 -4.16 -17.82 6.69
CA HIS A 165 -5.49 -18.18 7.17
C HIS A 165 -6.24 -16.96 7.72
N GLN A 166 -5.55 -16.10 8.48
CA GLN A 166 -6.14 -14.88 9.01
C GLN A 166 -6.48 -13.87 7.91
N GLU A 167 -5.62 -13.75 6.89
CA GLU A 167 -5.86 -12.92 5.71
C GLU A 167 -7.15 -13.36 5.00
N LYS A 168 -7.28 -14.66 4.70
CA LYS A 168 -8.48 -15.24 4.06
C LYS A 168 -9.73 -15.10 4.92
N ASP A 169 -9.63 -15.30 6.23
CA ASP A 169 -10.76 -15.13 7.14
C ASP A 169 -11.28 -13.69 7.16
N ILE A 170 -10.38 -12.69 7.17
CA ILE A 170 -10.76 -11.27 7.09
C ILE A 170 -11.41 -10.95 5.75
N LEU A 171 -10.85 -11.44 4.64
CA LEU A 171 -11.42 -11.23 3.30
C LEU A 171 -12.82 -11.86 3.19
N ALA A 172 -13.00 -13.08 3.71
CA ALA A 172 -14.29 -13.76 3.75
C ALA A 172 -15.33 -13.01 4.62
N ASP A 173 -14.90 -12.41 5.73
CA ASP A 173 -15.78 -11.59 6.56
C ASP A 173 -16.21 -10.30 5.85
N LEU A 174 -15.34 -9.70 5.04
CA LEU A 174 -15.68 -8.52 4.21
C LEU A 174 -16.68 -8.86 3.10
N THR A 175 -16.52 -10.00 2.41
CA THR A 175 -17.46 -10.44 1.37
C THR A 175 -18.80 -10.85 1.96
N PHE A 176 -18.79 -11.55 3.10
CA PHE A 176 -20.01 -11.91 3.81
C PHE A 176 -20.77 -10.67 4.30
N ALA A 177 -20.08 -9.70 4.90
CA ALA A 177 -20.71 -8.46 5.34
C ALA A 177 -21.26 -7.63 4.17
N ASP A 178 -20.68 -7.70 2.98
CA ASP A 178 -21.19 -7.03 1.79
C ASP A 178 -22.50 -7.66 1.32
N ALA A 179 -22.55 -8.99 1.25
CA ALA A 179 -23.75 -9.73 0.91
C ALA A 179 -24.89 -9.44 1.90
N ASP A 180 -24.61 -9.53 3.20
CA ASP A 180 -25.57 -9.19 4.26
C ASP A 180 -26.07 -7.74 4.14
N ALA A 181 -25.19 -6.79 3.82
CA ALA A 181 -25.56 -5.39 3.67
C ALA A 181 -26.51 -5.17 2.47
N ILE A 182 -26.26 -5.85 1.35
CA ILE A 182 -27.09 -5.80 0.14
C ILE A 182 -28.47 -6.41 0.41
N GLU A 183 -28.54 -7.57 1.09
CA GLU A 183 -29.81 -8.21 1.45
C GLU A 183 -30.67 -7.33 2.37
N ASN A 184 -30.02 -6.63 3.31
CA ASN A 184 -30.70 -5.72 4.24
C ASN A 184 -31.01 -4.33 3.63
N GLY A 185 -30.76 -4.12 2.33
CA GLY A 185 -31.05 -2.87 1.63
C GLY A 185 -30.15 -1.69 2.04
N THR A 186 -29.01 -1.98 2.66
CA THR A 186 -28.01 -0.98 3.06
C THR A 186 -26.90 -0.86 2.01
N SER A 187 -26.05 0.17 2.13
CA SER A 187 -24.93 0.32 1.20
C SER A 187 -23.86 -0.73 1.51
N GLY A 188 -23.64 -1.66 0.57
CA GLY A 188 -22.58 -2.67 0.65
C GLY A 188 -21.17 -2.07 0.81
N LEU A 189 -20.22 -2.90 1.19
CA LEU A 189 -18.81 -2.60 1.40
C LEU A 189 -18.00 -2.58 0.10
N LEU A 190 -18.35 -3.46 -0.84
CA LEU A 190 -17.62 -3.71 -2.07
C LEU A 190 -18.36 -3.09 -3.26
N THR A 191 -17.61 -2.74 -4.31
CA THR A 191 -18.18 -2.37 -5.61
C THR A 191 -17.62 -3.32 -6.65
N ARG A 192 -18.48 -4.15 -7.25
CA ARG A 192 -18.10 -5.22 -8.19
C ARG A 192 -16.98 -6.08 -7.59
N PRO A 193 -17.29 -6.92 -6.59
CA PRO A 193 -16.35 -7.94 -6.14
C PRO A 193 -15.91 -8.81 -7.32
N LEU A 194 -14.65 -9.23 -7.30
CA LEU A 194 -14.10 -10.20 -8.24
C LEU A 194 -14.43 -11.62 -7.77
N ASP A 195 -14.37 -12.57 -8.69
CA ASP A 195 -14.39 -13.99 -8.34
C ASP A 195 -13.02 -14.39 -7.78
N GLU A 196 -12.95 -15.41 -6.93
CA GLU A 196 -11.69 -15.83 -6.28
C GLU A 196 -10.62 -16.24 -7.30
N ASP A 197 -11.02 -16.76 -8.47
CA ASP A 197 -10.13 -17.12 -9.56
C ASP A 197 -9.49 -15.89 -10.24
N ASP A 198 -10.11 -14.72 -10.12
CA ASP A 198 -9.65 -13.44 -10.69
C ASP A 198 -8.88 -12.59 -9.64
N PHE A 199 -8.59 -13.14 -8.47
CA PHE A 199 -7.85 -12.41 -7.43
C PHE A 199 -6.37 -12.32 -7.77
N GLU A 200 -5.88 -11.10 -7.96
CA GLU A 200 -4.43 -10.86 -7.98
C GLU A 200 -3.87 -10.82 -6.57
N THR A 201 -2.77 -11.54 -6.37
CA THR A 201 -2.07 -11.60 -5.08
C THR A 201 -0.57 -11.39 -5.25
N GLU A 202 0.01 -10.49 -4.47
CA GLU A 202 1.46 -10.34 -4.34
C GLU A 202 1.91 -10.65 -2.91
N GLU A 203 2.94 -11.47 -2.77
CA GLU A 203 3.48 -11.91 -1.47
C GLU A 203 4.92 -11.46 -1.28
N PHE A 204 5.16 -10.78 -0.17
CA PHE A 204 6.47 -10.36 0.31
C PHE A 204 6.69 -10.86 1.73
N HIS A 205 7.94 -10.84 2.15
CA HIS A 205 8.37 -11.06 3.51
C HIS A 205 9.00 -9.79 4.07
N PHE A 206 8.93 -9.60 5.37
CA PHE A 206 9.60 -8.47 6.01
C PHE A 206 10.31 -8.84 7.30
N GLU A 207 11.37 -8.10 7.57
CA GLU A 207 12.12 -8.19 8.82
C GLU A 207 12.58 -6.82 9.29
N TYR A 208 12.79 -6.69 10.59
CA TYR A 208 13.45 -5.52 11.17
C TYR A 208 14.91 -5.85 11.41
N SER A 209 15.80 -5.02 10.86
CA SER A 209 17.24 -5.14 11.10
C SER A 209 17.81 -3.79 11.52
N ALA A 210 18.51 -3.77 12.66
CA ALA A 210 19.21 -2.60 13.16
C ALA A 210 20.52 -2.33 12.39
N ASP A 211 21.00 -3.31 11.63
CA ASP A 211 22.30 -3.26 10.95
C ASP A 211 22.24 -2.48 9.62
N ILE A 212 21.03 -2.18 9.14
CA ILE A 212 20.81 -1.42 7.90
C ILE A 212 20.61 0.08 8.19
N LYS A 213 21.20 0.92 7.34
CA LYS A 213 21.07 2.39 7.44
C LYS A 213 19.79 2.92 6.78
N ARG A 214 19.23 2.18 5.82
CA ARG A 214 18.05 2.59 5.03
C ARG A 214 17.18 1.36 4.72
N PRO A 215 15.84 1.49 4.64
CA PRO A 215 14.98 0.40 4.21
C PRO A 215 15.37 -0.12 2.82
N ARG A 216 15.23 -1.42 2.60
CA ARG A 216 15.58 -2.05 1.31
C ARG A 216 14.55 -3.08 0.94
N VAL A 217 14.31 -3.22 -0.37
CA VAL A 217 13.51 -4.29 -0.95
C VAL A 217 14.42 -5.09 -1.88
N PHE A 218 14.56 -6.39 -1.63
CA PHE A 218 15.37 -7.27 -2.46
C PHE A 218 14.82 -8.70 -2.41
N ASN A 219 14.55 -9.30 -3.58
CA ASN A 219 13.99 -10.66 -3.70
C ASN A 219 12.79 -10.90 -2.76
N ASP A 220 11.77 -10.06 -2.91
CA ASP A 220 10.53 -10.11 -2.13
C ASP A 220 10.70 -9.95 -0.62
N MET A 221 11.89 -9.51 -0.17
CA MET A 221 12.20 -9.25 1.23
C MET A 221 12.32 -7.75 1.47
N ILE A 222 11.49 -7.25 2.38
CA ILE A 222 11.45 -5.87 2.84
C ILE A 222 12.18 -5.78 4.18
N THR A 223 13.36 -5.17 4.20
CA THR A 223 14.11 -4.92 5.44
C THR A 223 13.80 -3.52 5.93
N LEU A 224 13.22 -3.42 7.13
CA LEU A 224 12.87 -2.16 7.78
C LEU A 224 13.81 -1.86 8.95
N LEU A 225 13.98 -0.57 9.26
CA LEU A 225 14.65 -0.17 10.49
C LEU A 225 13.74 -0.47 11.69
N PRO A 226 14.27 -0.80 12.88
CA PRO A 226 13.46 -1.07 14.08
C PRO A 226 12.56 0.09 14.51
N ARG A 227 12.84 1.31 14.03
CA ARG A 227 12.10 2.54 14.30
C ARG A 227 11.11 2.91 13.18
N SER A 228 10.85 2.03 12.22
CA SER A 228 9.94 2.34 11.12
C SER A 228 8.52 2.54 11.65
N ASP A 229 7.95 3.70 11.38
CA ASP A 229 6.57 4.01 11.74
C ASP A 229 5.56 3.47 10.71
N HIS A 230 4.29 3.68 11.04
CA HIS A 230 3.18 3.29 10.17
C HIS A 230 3.17 4.08 8.84
N MET A 231 3.80 5.26 8.77
CA MET A 231 3.88 6.06 7.55
C MET A 231 4.80 5.40 6.52
N ILE A 232 5.94 4.83 6.95
CA ILE A 232 6.80 4.05 6.06
C ILE A 232 6.04 2.84 5.50
N LYS A 233 5.31 2.11 6.34
CA LYS A 233 4.49 0.97 5.90
C LYS A 233 3.35 1.40 5.00
N LEU A 234 2.74 2.55 5.25
CA LEU A 234 1.73 3.15 4.38
C LEU A 234 2.32 3.41 2.99
N THR A 235 3.49 4.04 2.89
CA THR A 235 4.17 4.31 1.62
C THR A 235 4.48 3.02 0.86
N ILE A 236 5.05 2.02 1.54
CA ILE A 236 5.38 0.72 0.93
C ILE A 236 4.10 0.01 0.49
N SER A 237 3.07 -0.02 1.33
CA SER A 237 1.78 -0.62 1.01
C SER A 237 1.12 0.04 -0.19
N HIS A 238 1.29 1.35 -0.36
CA HIS A 238 0.74 2.05 -1.52
C HIS A 238 1.45 1.60 -2.80
N ALA A 239 2.78 1.53 -2.78
CA ALA A 239 3.55 1.06 -3.92
C ALA A 239 3.17 -0.39 -4.31
N ILE A 240 3.09 -1.30 -3.32
CA ILE A 240 2.65 -2.68 -3.54
C ILE A 240 1.23 -2.71 -4.10
N ALA A 241 0.30 -1.98 -3.49
CA ALA A 241 -1.09 -2.00 -3.93
C ALA A 241 -1.27 -1.45 -5.37
N GLN A 242 -0.46 -0.46 -5.77
CA GLN A 242 -0.44 0.02 -7.16
C GLN A 242 0.13 -1.03 -8.11
N SER A 243 1.22 -1.71 -7.73
CA SER A 243 1.79 -2.82 -8.50
C SER A 243 0.75 -3.92 -8.74
N THR A 244 0.09 -4.38 -7.67
CA THR A 244 -0.89 -5.48 -7.77
C THR A 244 -2.07 -5.09 -8.63
N ARG A 245 -2.50 -3.82 -8.55
CA ARG A 245 -3.60 -3.32 -9.39
C ARG A 245 -3.20 -3.21 -10.86
N LEU A 246 -1.94 -2.89 -11.16
CA LEU A 246 -1.43 -2.90 -12.53
C LEU A 246 -1.41 -4.32 -13.09
N CYS A 247 -0.90 -5.29 -12.33
CA CYS A 247 -0.90 -6.70 -12.75
C CYS A 247 -2.31 -7.17 -13.13
N PHE A 248 -3.33 -6.84 -12.32
CA PHE A 248 -4.74 -7.13 -12.63
C PHE A 248 -5.19 -6.58 -13.98
N PHE A 249 -4.83 -5.33 -14.30
CA PHE A 249 -5.21 -4.72 -15.57
C PHE A 249 -4.41 -5.27 -16.76
N GLU A 250 -3.13 -5.59 -16.54
CA GLU A 250 -2.26 -6.19 -17.55
C GLU A 250 -2.76 -7.58 -17.97
N GLU A 251 -3.14 -8.42 -17.02
CA GLU A 251 -3.71 -9.74 -17.30
C GLU A 251 -5.00 -9.63 -18.12
N ARG A 252 -5.95 -8.80 -17.66
CA ARG A 252 -7.21 -8.58 -18.36
C ARG A 252 -7.04 -7.98 -19.76
N MET A 253 -6.02 -7.13 -19.94
CA MET A 253 -5.67 -6.60 -21.26
C MET A 253 -5.04 -7.69 -22.13
N SER A 254 -4.17 -8.52 -21.57
CA SER A 254 -3.51 -9.62 -22.27
C SER A 254 -4.55 -10.61 -22.84
N GLU A 255 -5.55 -11.00 -22.04
CA GLU A 255 -6.67 -11.84 -22.50
C GLU A 255 -7.44 -11.20 -23.66
N THR A 256 -7.85 -9.94 -23.49
CA THR A 256 -8.61 -9.22 -24.52
C THR A 256 -7.78 -9.04 -25.80
N MET A 257 -6.46 -8.87 -25.66
CA MET A 257 -5.53 -8.75 -26.77
C MET A 257 -5.35 -10.08 -27.51
N LEU A 258 -5.27 -11.21 -26.81
CA LEU A 258 -5.19 -12.55 -27.40
C LEU A 258 -6.45 -12.88 -28.22
N ASP A 259 -7.63 -12.54 -27.70
CA ASP A 259 -8.89 -12.70 -28.43
C ASP A 259 -8.92 -11.87 -29.71
N ALA A 260 -8.47 -10.62 -29.62
CA ALA A 260 -8.52 -9.69 -30.74
C ALA A 260 -7.35 -9.83 -31.73
N GLN A 261 -6.29 -10.59 -31.41
CA GLN A 261 -5.04 -10.63 -32.19
C GLN A 261 -5.23 -10.99 -33.67
N HIS A 262 -6.21 -11.84 -33.96
CA HIS A 262 -6.46 -12.34 -35.30
C HIS A 262 -7.14 -11.31 -36.19
N VAL A 263 -7.82 -10.31 -35.62
CA VAL A 263 -8.65 -9.34 -36.34
C VAL A 263 -7.78 -8.37 -37.14
N PRO A 264 -6.78 -7.66 -36.57
CA PRO A 264 -5.88 -6.81 -37.35
C PRO A 264 -5.08 -7.61 -38.37
N LYS A 265 -4.60 -8.80 -38.00
CA LYS A 265 -3.77 -9.65 -38.86
C LYS A 265 -4.53 -10.13 -40.10
N THR A 266 -5.76 -10.60 -39.91
CA THR A 266 -6.61 -11.06 -41.03
C THR A 266 -7.02 -9.88 -41.89
N LEU A 267 -7.47 -8.77 -41.29
CA LEU A 267 -7.84 -7.56 -42.05
C LEU A 267 -6.69 -7.02 -42.91
N ALA A 268 -5.46 -7.03 -42.40
CA ALA A 268 -4.28 -6.59 -43.14
C ALA A 268 -3.88 -7.54 -44.29
N LEU A 269 -4.13 -8.86 -44.15
CA LEU A 269 -3.74 -9.87 -45.13
C LEU A 269 -4.81 -10.12 -46.21
N THR A 270 -6.09 -10.15 -45.82
CA THR A 270 -7.19 -10.53 -46.70
C THR A 270 -8.02 -9.34 -47.16
N GLY A 271 -7.96 -8.19 -46.46
CA GLY A 271 -8.81 -7.02 -46.72
C GLY A 271 -10.29 -7.20 -46.36
N GLU A 272 -10.70 -8.43 -46.02
CA GLU A 272 -12.08 -8.80 -45.69
C GLU A 272 -12.12 -9.62 -44.39
N LEU A 273 -13.06 -9.29 -43.50
CA LEU A 273 -13.33 -10.03 -42.27
C LEU A 273 -14.75 -10.61 -42.35
N ASN A 274 -14.91 -11.89 -42.03
CA ASN A 274 -16.22 -12.52 -41.86
C ASN A 274 -16.85 -12.16 -40.51
N MET A 275 -16.82 -10.87 -40.16
CA MET A 275 -17.35 -10.31 -38.93
C MET A 275 -18.15 -9.06 -39.26
N THR A 276 -19.21 -8.81 -38.50
CA THR A 276 -19.98 -7.58 -38.67
C THR A 276 -19.20 -6.37 -38.18
N ARG A 277 -19.43 -5.20 -38.81
CA ARG A 277 -18.85 -3.93 -38.34
C ARG A 277 -19.15 -3.64 -36.87
N ALA A 278 -20.31 -4.07 -36.37
CA ALA A 278 -20.69 -3.91 -34.97
C ALA A 278 -19.80 -4.73 -34.03
N GLU A 279 -19.42 -5.95 -34.40
CA GLU A 279 -18.52 -6.80 -33.60
C GLU A 279 -17.11 -6.22 -33.53
N ILE A 280 -16.61 -5.69 -34.65
CA ILE A 280 -15.30 -5.04 -34.72
C ILE A 280 -15.26 -3.81 -33.80
N ILE A 281 -16.27 -2.94 -33.88
CA ILE A 281 -16.36 -1.74 -33.03
C ILE A 281 -16.44 -2.11 -31.54
N ARG A 282 -17.16 -3.18 -31.17
CA ARG A 282 -17.20 -3.66 -29.78
C ARG A 282 -15.84 -4.16 -29.30
N MET A 283 -15.08 -4.88 -30.12
CA MET A 283 -13.72 -5.31 -29.77
C MET A 283 -12.77 -4.13 -29.59
N VAL A 284 -12.77 -3.17 -30.53
CA VAL A 284 -11.97 -1.95 -30.42
C VAL A 284 -12.34 -1.15 -29.18
N GLY A 285 -13.64 -1.03 -28.85
CA GLY A 285 -14.11 -0.37 -27.64
C GLY A 285 -13.62 -1.05 -26.36
N ARG A 286 -13.60 -2.39 -26.32
CA ARG A 286 -13.04 -3.15 -25.17
C ARG A 286 -11.54 -2.89 -24.99
N LEU A 287 -10.76 -2.95 -26.08
CA LEU A 287 -9.32 -2.66 -26.03
C LEU A 287 -9.03 -1.21 -25.63
N PHE A 288 -9.81 -0.25 -26.14
CA PHE A 288 -9.66 1.15 -25.77
C PHE A 288 -9.92 1.37 -24.29
N LYS A 289 -10.96 0.72 -23.74
CA LYS A 289 -11.24 0.77 -22.30
C LYS A 289 -10.07 0.23 -21.48
N SER A 290 -9.57 -0.99 -21.79
CA SER A 290 -8.46 -1.59 -21.06
C SER A 290 -7.19 -0.71 -21.11
N ARG A 291 -6.90 -0.09 -22.26
CA ARG A 291 -5.78 0.85 -22.40
C ARG A 291 -5.95 2.10 -21.54
N VAL A 292 -7.16 2.65 -21.47
CA VAL A 292 -7.46 3.82 -20.62
C VAL A 292 -7.29 3.46 -19.15
N ASP A 293 -7.74 2.28 -18.73
CA ASP A 293 -7.63 1.82 -17.34
C ASP A 293 -6.15 1.69 -16.90
N ILE A 294 -5.27 1.11 -17.72
CA ILE A 294 -3.81 1.04 -17.46
C ILE A 294 -3.19 2.43 -17.42
N ASN A 295 -3.46 3.26 -18.44
CA ASN A 295 -2.89 4.61 -18.50
C ASN A 295 -3.32 5.48 -17.30
N LEU A 296 -4.54 5.29 -16.78
CA LEU A 296 -5.00 6.01 -15.59
C LEU A 296 -4.20 5.60 -14.34
N CYS A 297 -3.85 4.31 -14.19
CA CYS A 297 -2.96 3.84 -13.14
C CYS A 297 -1.51 4.34 -13.31
N GLU A 298 -0.99 4.35 -14.54
CA GLU A 298 0.33 4.92 -14.82
C GLU A 298 0.38 6.44 -14.54
N CYS A 299 -0.69 7.18 -14.86
CA CYS A 299 -0.80 8.61 -14.54
C CYS A 299 -0.91 8.85 -13.03
N SER A 300 -1.63 8.02 -12.26
CA SER A 300 -1.64 8.17 -10.80
C SER A 300 -0.27 7.89 -10.17
N LEU A 301 0.55 7.03 -10.79
CA LEU A 301 1.94 6.83 -10.42
C LEU A 301 2.82 8.04 -10.82
N SER A 302 2.61 8.62 -12.01
CA SER A 302 3.37 9.76 -12.51
C SER A 302 3.03 11.09 -11.82
N ASP A 303 1.77 11.37 -11.49
CA ASP A 303 1.37 12.64 -10.88
C ASP A 303 1.86 12.77 -9.43
N LYS A 304 1.97 11.65 -8.70
CA LYS A 304 2.58 11.63 -7.36
C LYS A 304 4.09 11.89 -7.39
N SER A 305 4.78 11.60 -8.51
CA SER A 305 6.20 11.95 -8.69
C SER A 305 6.44 13.43 -9.02
N LYS A 306 5.43 14.16 -9.51
CA LYS A 306 5.54 15.58 -9.90
C LYS A 306 5.08 16.57 -8.83
N GLN A 307 4.44 16.12 -7.75
CA GLN A 307 4.10 16.96 -6.60
C GLN A 307 5.21 17.03 -5.53
N GLN A 308 6.38 16.43 -5.78
CA GLN A 308 7.58 16.53 -4.94
C GLN A 308 8.80 17.16 -5.67
N SER A 309 8.56 18.08 -6.61
CA SER A 309 9.61 18.96 -7.14
C SER A 309 9.20 20.42 -7.06
#